data_AF-A0A918MT21-F1
#
_entry.id   AF-A0A918MT21-F1
#
_cell.length_a   1.000
_cell.length_b   1.000
_cell.length_c   1.000
_cell.angle_alpha   90.00
_cell.angle_beta   90.00
_cell.angle_gamma   90.00
#
_symmetry.space_group_name_H-M   'P 1'
#
loop_
_entity.id
_entity.type
_entity.pdbx_description
1 polymer ?
#
loop_
_entity_poly.entity_id
_entity_poly.type
_entity_poly.pdbx_seq_one_letter_code
_entity_poly.pdbx_strand_id
1 'polypeptide(L)'
;MTADRVPASLRVVLTDVNTEVVAAWRAAFADTPEVEIRQGSLLDEDVDAWVSPTNSRGRMDGGVDAVIKRYLGAGIQLRVQKAIRGQFAGALPVGSAVCVASGAVRPKYLISTPTMETSSQNVSETLNVALACAAAFQAVHQQNNAAPGSIRSVALVGMGARTGRVPARVCANLMWTGYTLFHDHSFENYDDLRGTVVAQLDDIDNTPEDERVRIAPPGRATARR
;
A
#
# COMPACT_ATOMS: atom_id res chain seq x y z
N MET A 1 28.45 -14.01 20.25
CA MET A 1 27.36 -14.66 19.49
C MET A 1 26.12 -13.79 19.60
N THR A 2 26.03 -12.76 18.76
CA THR A 2 24.79 -12.02 18.55
C THR A 2 24.08 -12.72 17.40
N ALA A 3 23.06 -13.51 17.71
CA ALA A 3 22.22 -14.11 16.68
C ALA A 3 21.59 -12.99 15.86
N ASP A 4 22.00 -12.87 14.60
CA ASP A 4 21.30 -12.07 13.60
C ASP A 4 19.84 -12.51 13.62
N ARG A 5 18.97 -11.67 14.19
CA ARG A 5 17.53 -11.86 14.07
C ARG A 5 17.23 -11.65 12.60
N VAL A 6 16.96 -12.75 11.90
CA VAL A 6 16.22 -12.74 10.64
C VAL A 6 15.05 -11.78 10.84
N PRO A 7 14.89 -10.72 10.02
CA PRO A 7 13.72 -9.87 10.10
C PRO A 7 12.49 -10.76 10.07
N ALA A 8 11.64 -10.69 11.09
CA ALA A 8 10.43 -11.49 11.13
C ALA A 8 9.65 -11.25 9.83
N SER A 9 9.34 -12.31 9.09
CA SER A 9 8.59 -12.19 7.83
C SER A 9 7.27 -11.48 8.11
N LEU A 10 7.00 -10.41 7.36
CA LEU A 10 5.75 -9.67 7.47
C LEU A 10 4.63 -10.56 6.94
N ARG A 11 3.63 -10.86 7.78
CA ARG A 11 2.42 -11.55 7.32
C ARG A 11 1.55 -10.58 6.54
N VAL A 12 1.30 -10.87 5.26
CA VAL A 12 0.48 -10.01 4.39
C VAL A 12 -0.84 -10.68 4.07
N VAL A 13 -1.94 -9.96 4.26
CA VAL A 13 -3.29 -10.41 3.92
C VAL A 13 -3.90 -9.47 2.89
N LEU A 14 -4.36 -10.01 1.77
CA LEU A 14 -5.23 -9.33 0.83
C LEU A 14 -6.66 -9.79 1.07
N THR A 15 -7.55 -8.86 1.40
CA THR A 15 -8.95 -9.18 1.70
C THR A 15 -9.87 -8.19 1.00
N ASP A 16 -10.92 -8.67 0.35
CA ASP A 16 -11.94 -7.79 -0.22
C ASP A 16 -13.31 -8.49 -0.24
N VAL A 17 -14.36 -7.67 -0.18
CA VAL A 17 -15.74 -8.13 -0.36
C VAL A 17 -16.07 -8.32 -1.84
N ASN A 18 -15.31 -7.69 -2.74
CA ASN A 18 -15.46 -7.82 -4.18
C ASN A 18 -14.80 -9.13 -4.67
N THR A 19 -15.64 -10.06 -5.11
CA THR A 19 -15.20 -11.37 -5.61
C THR A 19 -14.35 -11.30 -6.86
N GLU A 20 -14.55 -10.30 -7.73
CA GLU A 20 -13.73 -10.12 -8.94
C GLU A 20 -12.30 -9.73 -8.60
N VAL A 21 -12.12 -8.85 -7.60
CA VAL A 21 -10.79 -8.45 -7.10
C VAL A 21 -10.10 -9.65 -6.45
N VAL A 22 -10.81 -10.40 -5.62
CA VAL A 22 -10.27 -11.61 -4.98
C VAL A 22 -9.84 -12.65 -6.01
N ALA A 23 -10.66 -12.88 -7.04
CA ALA A 23 -10.31 -13.79 -8.13
C ALA A 23 -9.08 -13.31 -8.91
N ALA A 24 -9.01 -12.01 -9.20
CA ALA A 24 -7.86 -11.40 -9.87
C ALA A 24 -6.57 -11.51 -9.05
N TRP A 25 -6.62 -11.31 -7.73
CA TRP A 25 -5.46 -11.52 -6.86
C TRP A 25 -4.97 -12.97 -6.87
N ARG A 26 -5.89 -13.95 -6.83
CA ARG A 26 -5.49 -15.36 -6.89
C ARG A 26 -4.71 -15.70 -8.15
N ALA A 27 -5.02 -15.04 -9.26
CA ALA A 27 -4.26 -15.17 -10.50
C ALA A 27 -2.92 -14.42 -10.47
N ALA A 28 -2.92 -13.16 -10.00
CA ALA A 28 -1.72 -12.31 -9.99
C ALA A 28 -0.65 -12.78 -8.98
N PHE A 29 -1.08 -13.27 -7.81
CA PHE A 29 -0.22 -13.73 -6.72
C PHE A 29 -0.08 -15.26 -6.68
N ALA A 30 -0.39 -15.98 -7.77
CA ALA A 30 -0.34 -17.44 -7.81
C ALA A 30 1.04 -18.02 -7.43
N ASP A 31 2.11 -17.27 -7.73
CA ASP A 31 3.50 -17.65 -7.45
C ASP A 31 4.04 -17.02 -6.15
N THR A 32 3.15 -16.52 -5.28
CA THR A 32 3.49 -15.78 -4.04
C THR A 32 2.73 -16.38 -2.85
N PRO A 33 3.04 -17.62 -2.43
CA PRO A 33 2.26 -18.40 -1.46
C PRO A 33 2.27 -17.80 -0.04
N GLU A 34 3.19 -16.89 0.27
CA GLU A 34 3.25 -16.18 1.55
C GLU A 34 2.19 -15.08 1.72
N VAL A 35 1.56 -14.64 0.62
CA VAL A 35 0.46 -13.67 0.65
C VAL A 35 -0.86 -14.41 0.83
N GLU A 36 -1.53 -14.16 1.96
CA GLU A 36 -2.84 -14.75 2.24
C GLU A 36 -3.93 -13.98 1.49
N ILE A 37 -4.76 -14.68 0.70
CA ILE A 37 -5.88 -14.07 -0.02
C ILE A 37 -7.20 -14.54 0.57
N ARG A 38 -8.02 -13.60 1.02
CA ARG A 38 -9.30 -13.85 1.66
C ARG A 38 -10.42 -13.07 0.98
N GLN A 39 -11.62 -13.66 1.00
CA GLN A 39 -12.84 -12.96 0.61
C GLN A 39 -13.57 -12.58 1.89
N GLY A 40 -13.71 -11.29 2.16
CA GLY A 40 -14.23 -10.81 3.44
C GLY A 40 -14.04 -9.32 3.65
N SER A 41 -14.46 -8.83 4.82
CA SER A 41 -14.25 -7.45 5.21
C SER A 41 -12.85 -7.26 5.77
N LEU A 42 -12.24 -6.09 5.52
CA LEU A 42 -11.03 -5.67 6.22
C LEU A 42 -11.21 -5.68 7.75
N LEU A 43 -12.44 -5.44 8.23
CA LEU A 43 -12.76 -5.44 9.65
C LEU A 43 -12.62 -6.82 10.31
N ASP A 44 -12.69 -7.90 9.53
CA ASP A 44 -12.57 -9.27 10.02
C ASP A 44 -11.10 -9.68 10.19
N GLU A 45 -10.16 -8.86 9.70
CA GLU A 45 -8.73 -9.20 9.71
C GLU A 45 -8.05 -8.83 11.02
N ASP A 46 -7.63 -9.88 11.70
CA ASP A 46 -6.89 -9.83 12.95
C ASP A 46 -5.38 -9.60 12.70
N VAL A 47 -5.00 -8.34 12.43
CA VAL A 47 -3.64 -7.93 12.06
C VAL A 47 -3.16 -6.71 12.86
N ASP A 48 -1.84 -6.43 12.83
CA ASP A 48 -1.26 -5.27 13.53
C ASP A 48 -1.58 -3.95 12.82
N ALA A 49 -1.69 -3.95 11.49
CA ALA A 49 -1.98 -2.76 10.70
C ALA A 49 -3.02 -3.01 9.59
N TRP A 50 -3.90 -2.05 9.39
CA TRP A 50 -4.75 -1.98 8.18
C TRP A 50 -4.21 -0.94 7.21
N VAL A 51 -4.33 -1.20 5.91
CA VAL A 51 -4.03 -0.22 4.86
C VAL A 51 -5.34 0.35 4.31
N SER A 52 -5.43 1.68 4.28
CA SER A 52 -6.56 2.42 3.75
C SER A 52 -6.18 3.18 2.48
N PRO A 53 -6.67 2.77 1.30
CA PRO A 53 -6.57 3.58 0.09
C PRO A 53 -7.49 4.80 0.18
N THR A 54 -6.88 5.98 0.25
CA THR A 54 -7.56 7.27 0.47
C THR A 54 -7.37 8.24 -0.71
N ASN A 55 -7.88 9.47 -0.57
CA ASN A 55 -7.46 10.66 -1.31
C ASN A 55 -6.34 11.42 -0.59
N SER A 56 -5.67 12.34 -1.29
CA SER A 56 -4.58 13.18 -0.75
C SER A 56 -4.96 14.06 0.44
N ARG A 57 -6.26 14.28 0.72
CA ARG A 57 -6.73 15.04 1.88
C ARG A 57 -7.05 14.17 3.10
N GLY A 58 -6.88 12.85 3.01
CA GLY A 58 -7.21 11.91 4.09
C GLY A 58 -8.69 11.94 4.47
N ARG A 59 -9.59 12.28 3.53
CA ARG A 59 -11.04 12.30 3.79
C ARG A 59 -11.58 10.89 3.72
N MET A 60 -12.21 10.44 4.80
CA MET A 60 -12.64 9.05 4.94
C MET A 60 -14.15 8.89 4.73
N ASP A 61 -14.69 9.41 3.63
CA ASP A 61 -16.14 9.59 3.44
C ASP A 61 -16.81 8.52 2.58
N GLY A 62 -16.04 7.63 1.94
CA GLY A 62 -16.58 6.57 1.10
C GLY A 62 -15.76 5.28 1.13
N GLY A 63 -16.28 4.22 0.51
CA GLY A 63 -15.58 2.94 0.37
C GLY A 63 -15.13 2.35 1.70
N VAL A 64 -13.95 1.73 1.69
CA VAL A 64 -13.34 1.14 2.90
C VAL A 64 -12.99 2.19 3.94
N ASP A 65 -12.59 3.40 3.53
CA ASP A 65 -12.29 4.50 4.45
C ASP A 65 -13.48 4.81 5.36
N ALA A 66 -14.70 4.90 4.80
CA ALA A 66 -15.91 5.14 5.58
C ALA A 66 -16.20 4.00 6.57
N VAL A 67 -15.95 2.77 6.16
CA VAL A 67 -16.12 1.57 7.00
C VAL A 67 -15.12 1.59 8.17
N ILE A 68 -13.85 1.89 7.90
CA ILE A 68 -12.80 2.04 8.93
C ILE A 68 -13.15 3.18 9.89
N LYS A 69 -13.56 4.35 9.37
CA LYS A 69 -13.96 5.50 10.19
C LYS A 69 -15.15 5.16 11.09
N ARG A 70 -16.14 4.42 10.59
CA ARG A 70 -17.29 3.97 11.38
C ARG A 70 -16.88 3.00 12.48
N TYR A 71 -15.91 2.12 12.21
CA TYR A 71 -15.43 1.11 13.16
C TYR A 71 -14.52 1.72 14.24
N LEU A 72 -13.51 2.50 13.86
CA LEU A 72 -12.52 3.10 14.78
C LEU A 72 -12.99 4.43 15.41
N GLY A 73 -14.10 4.98 14.92
CA GLY A 73 -14.65 6.27 15.33
C GLY A 73 -14.03 7.47 14.59
N ALA A 74 -14.76 8.60 14.58
CA ALA A 74 -14.41 9.78 13.78
C ALA A 74 -13.01 10.38 14.09
N GLY A 75 -12.47 10.10 15.27
CA GLY A 75 -11.13 10.54 15.66
C GLY A 75 -10.00 9.99 14.76
N ILE A 76 -10.21 8.85 14.09
CA ILE A 76 -9.18 8.29 13.20
C ILE A 76 -8.86 9.21 12.02
N GLN A 77 -9.89 9.80 11.41
CA GLN A 77 -9.71 10.76 10.32
C GLN A 77 -8.91 11.99 10.78
N LEU A 78 -9.18 12.49 11.99
CA LEU A 78 -8.45 13.63 12.55
C LEU A 78 -6.97 13.31 12.75
N ARG A 79 -6.64 12.08 13.19
CA ARG A 79 -5.24 11.63 13.34
C ARG A 79 -4.55 11.53 11.99
N VAL A 80 -5.20 10.92 10.99
CA VAL A 80 -4.69 10.85 9.61
C VAL A 80 -4.44 12.25 9.07
N GLN A 81 -5.41 13.15 9.14
CA GLN A 81 -5.27 14.53 8.65
C GLN A 81 -4.21 15.33 9.41
N LYS A 82 -4.05 15.10 10.71
CA LYS A 82 -2.95 15.71 11.49
C LYS A 82 -1.59 15.20 11.01
N ALA A 83 -1.45 13.91 10.76
CA ALA A 83 -0.22 13.33 10.22
C ALA A 83 0.09 13.87 8.83
N ILE A 84 -0.90 13.94 7.93
CA ILE A 84 -0.76 14.54 6.59
C ILE A 84 -0.31 16.00 6.68
N ARG A 85 -0.91 16.78 7.60
CA ARG A 85 -0.51 18.18 7.80
C ARG A 85 0.93 18.30 8.30
N GLY A 86 1.33 17.46 9.25
CA GLY A 86 2.66 17.50 9.86
C GLY A 86 3.77 16.99 8.95
N GLN A 87 3.50 16.00 8.11
CA GLN A 87 4.51 15.31 7.29
C GLN A 87 4.51 15.76 5.82
N PHE A 88 3.38 16.25 5.31
CA PHE A 88 3.20 16.54 3.88
C PHE A 88 2.49 17.89 3.64
N ALA A 89 2.65 18.85 4.55
CA ALA A 89 2.10 20.21 4.44
C ALA A 89 0.59 20.28 4.10
N GLY A 90 -0.18 19.22 4.43
CA GLY A 90 -1.64 19.19 4.26
C GLY A 90 -2.16 18.55 2.96
N ALA A 91 -1.29 17.95 2.15
CA ALA A 91 -1.67 17.13 1.01
C ALA A 91 -0.73 15.92 0.87
N LEU A 92 -1.25 14.71 1.02
CA LEU A 92 -0.49 13.47 0.91
C LEU A 92 -0.30 13.10 -0.57
N PRO A 93 0.93 13.08 -1.12
CA PRO A 93 1.16 12.72 -2.51
C PRO A 93 0.84 11.25 -2.79
N VAL A 94 0.39 10.93 -4.00
CA VAL A 94 0.33 9.53 -4.48
C VAL A 94 1.74 8.95 -4.45
N GLY A 95 1.88 7.72 -3.95
CA GLY A 95 3.19 7.11 -3.70
C GLY A 95 3.81 7.47 -2.34
N SER A 96 3.04 8.11 -1.47
CA SER A 96 3.38 8.33 -0.07
C SER A 96 2.35 7.69 0.86
N ALA A 97 2.69 7.55 2.14
CA ALA A 97 1.77 7.04 3.15
C ALA A 97 2.02 7.69 4.51
N VAL A 98 0.97 7.73 5.34
CA VAL A 98 1.07 8.06 6.76
C VAL A 98 0.68 6.85 7.59
N CYS A 99 1.48 6.52 8.61
CA CYS A 99 1.15 5.51 9.61
C CYS A 99 0.74 6.19 10.91
N VAL A 100 -0.45 5.88 11.42
CA VAL A 100 -0.96 6.45 12.67
C VAL A 100 -1.46 5.36 13.60
N ALA A 101 -1.38 5.59 14.91
CA ALA A 101 -2.04 4.73 15.88
C ALA A 101 -3.57 4.78 15.67
N SER A 102 -4.20 3.60 15.57
CA SER A 102 -5.65 3.48 15.38
C SER A 102 -6.43 3.91 16.63
N GLY A 103 -5.84 3.70 17.81
CA GLY A 103 -6.50 3.82 19.11
C GLY A 103 -7.26 2.56 19.54
N ALA A 104 -7.20 1.48 18.75
CA ALA A 104 -7.75 0.17 19.07
C ALA A 104 -6.65 -0.82 19.46
N VAL A 105 -7.03 -1.93 20.09
CA VAL A 105 -6.09 -3.05 20.36
C VAL A 105 -5.68 -3.70 19.04
N ARG A 106 -6.64 -3.90 18.13
CA ARG A 106 -6.43 -4.41 16.77
C ARG A 106 -7.38 -3.77 15.76
N PRO A 107 -6.87 -3.27 14.61
CA PRO A 107 -5.44 -3.11 14.31
C PRO A 107 -4.84 -2.06 15.24
N LYS A 108 -3.54 -2.11 15.52
CA LYS A 108 -2.83 -1.08 16.31
C LYS A 108 -2.56 0.17 15.47
N TYR A 109 -2.35 -0.04 14.17
CA TYR A 109 -1.98 1.00 13.22
C TYR A 109 -2.97 1.07 12.06
N LEU A 110 -3.18 2.29 11.56
CA LEU A 110 -3.78 2.54 10.26
C LEU A 110 -2.73 3.19 9.37
N ILE A 111 -2.47 2.58 8.22
CA ILE A 111 -1.61 3.12 7.18
C ILE A 111 -2.52 3.70 6.10
N SER A 112 -2.49 5.00 5.90
CA SER A 112 -3.28 5.67 4.86
C SER A 112 -2.37 6.05 3.70
N THR A 113 -2.71 5.57 2.51
CA THR A 113 -1.97 5.85 1.27
C THR A 113 -2.94 6.32 0.18
N PRO A 114 -2.67 7.40 -0.56
CA PRO A 114 -3.63 7.91 -1.51
C PRO A 114 -3.49 7.20 -2.85
N THR A 115 -4.60 6.67 -3.35
CA THR A 115 -4.71 6.16 -4.73
C THR A 115 -5.19 7.25 -5.70
N MET A 116 -5.57 8.42 -5.19
CA MET A 116 -6.11 9.54 -5.94
C MET A 116 -5.82 10.86 -5.21
N GLU A 117 -5.77 11.96 -5.95
CA GLU A 117 -5.61 13.28 -5.34
C GLU A 117 -6.93 13.78 -4.76
N THR A 118 -7.98 13.66 -5.57
CA THR A 118 -9.34 14.07 -5.22
C THR A 118 -10.27 12.86 -5.20
N SER A 119 -11.23 12.86 -4.28
CA SER A 119 -12.21 11.78 -4.17
C SER A 119 -12.91 11.51 -5.49
N SER A 120 -13.06 10.23 -5.84
CA SER A 120 -13.74 9.76 -7.06
C SER A 120 -13.05 10.13 -8.38
N GLN A 121 -11.77 10.51 -8.34
CA GLN A 121 -10.94 10.62 -9.53
C GLN A 121 -10.82 9.26 -10.23
N ASN A 122 -11.01 9.23 -11.55
CA ASN A 122 -10.71 8.05 -12.35
C ASN A 122 -9.19 7.87 -12.42
N VAL A 123 -8.70 6.71 -12.03
CA VAL A 123 -7.28 6.37 -11.97
C VAL A 123 -6.98 5.06 -12.72
N SER A 124 -7.90 4.61 -13.58
CA SER A 124 -7.80 3.37 -14.36
C SER A 124 -6.58 3.32 -15.28
N GLU A 125 -6.12 4.46 -15.76
CA GLU A 125 -4.99 4.61 -16.69
C GLU A 125 -3.76 5.19 -15.98
N THR A 126 -3.58 4.86 -14.69
CA THR A 126 -2.49 5.39 -13.87
C THR A 126 -1.82 4.28 -13.05
N LEU A 127 -0.62 4.59 -12.56
CA LEU A 127 0.17 3.70 -11.71
C LEU A 127 -0.08 3.94 -10.22
N ASN A 128 -1.10 4.72 -9.88
CA ASN A 128 -1.40 5.15 -8.53
C ASN A 128 -1.59 3.96 -7.58
N VAL A 129 -2.15 2.84 -8.06
CA VAL A 129 -2.34 1.63 -7.25
C VAL A 129 -1.00 0.99 -6.89
N ALA A 130 -0.07 0.89 -7.83
CA ALA A 130 1.26 0.33 -7.57
C ALA A 130 2.05 1.22 -6.60
N LEU A 131 2.04 2.53 -6.85
CA LEU A 131 2.65 3.54 -5.98
C LEU A 131 2.08 3.50 -4.56
N ALA A 132 0.75 3.45 -4.42
CA ALA A 132 0.10 3.38 -3.12
C ALA A 132 0.41 2.07 -2.38
N CYS A 133 0.43 0.95 -3.11
CA CYS A 133 0.80 -0.36 -2.56
C CYS A 133 2.23 -0.34 -2.01
N ALA A 134 3.20 0.09 -2.82
CA ALA A 134 4.59 0.20 -2.41
C ALA A 134 4.77 1.16 -1.22
N ALA A 135 4.08 2.30 -1.23
CA ALA A 135 4.11 3.27 -0.14
C ALA A 135 3.55 2.71 1.18
N ALA A 136 2.50 1.90 1.13
CA ALA A 136 1.94 1.26 2.31
C ALA A 136 2.96 0.33 2.98
N PHE A 137 3.66 -0.47 2.18
CA PHE A 137 4.69 -1.35 2.69
C PHE A 137 5.95 -0.60 3.17
N GLN A 138 6.35 0.47 2.47
CA GLN A 138 7.40 1.37 2.93
C GLN A 138 7.06 2.00 4.30
N ALA A 139 5.78 2.33 4.55
CA ALA A 139 5.34 2.81 5.86
C ALA A 139 5.49 1.74 6.96
N VAL A 140 5.28 0.46 6.64
CA VAL A 140 5.54 -0.66 7.57
C VAL A 140 7.03 -0.69 7.94
N HIS A 141 7.93 -0.57 6.96
CA HIS A 141 9.37 -0.51 7.22
C HIS A 141 9.75 0.68 8.10
N GLN A 142 9.29 1.88 7.77
CA GLN A 142 9.58 3.08 8.57
C GLN A 142 9.08 2.93 10.02
N GLN A 143 7.88 2.38 10.20
CA GLN A 143 7.31 2.14 11.52
C GLN A 143 8.10 1.08 12.30
N ASN A 144 8.54 0.01 11.65
CA ASN A 144 9.37 -1.01 12.27
C ASN A 144 10.82 -0.54 12.53
N ASN A 145 11.35 0.39 11.75
CA ASN A 145 12.65 1.01 12.05
C ASN A 145 12.56 1.88 13.31
N ALA A 146 11.46 2.63 13.49
CA ALA A 146 11.22 3.43 14.68
C ALA A 146 10.85 2.59 15.92
N ALA A 147 10.08 1.51 15.73
CA ALA A 147 9.66 0.58 16.78
C ALA A 147 9.73 -0.87 16.27
N PRO A 148 10.89 -1.55 16.44
CA PRO A 148 11.11 -2.90 15.92
C PRO A 148 10.03 -3.91 16.30
N GLY A 149 9.45 -4.54 15.29
CA GLY A 149 8.40 -5.56 15.46
C GLY A 149 7.03 -5.01 15.87
N SER A 150 6.81 -3.70 15.76
CA SER A 150 5.51 -3.07 16.05
C SER A 150 4.42 -3.48 15.05
N ILE A 151 4.78 -3.73 13.79
CA ILE A 151 3.90 -4.28 12.77
C ILE A 151 4.52 -5.60 12.26
N ARG A 152 3.88 -6.72 12.56
CA ARG A 152 4.27 -8.06 12.04
C ARG A 152 3.24 -8.64 11.08
N SER A 153 2.09 -7.99 10.98
CA SER A 153 1.01 -8.38 10.08
C SER A 153 0.27 -7.16 9.55
N VAL A 154 -0.07 -7.19 8.26
CA VAL A 154 -0.79 -6.11 7.58
C VAL A 154 -1.88 -6.66 6.67
N ALA A 155 -3.01 -5.98 6.61
CA ALA A 155 -4.10 -6.29 5.70
C ALA A 155 -4.38 -5.13 4.73
N LEU A 156 -4.57 -5.46 3.45
CA LEU A 156 -4.86 -4.53 2.36
C LEU A 156 -6.14 -4.97 1.63
N VAL A 157 -6.83 -3.99 1.03
CA VAL A 157 -8.01 -4.21 0.17
C VAL A 157 -7.70 -3.90 -1.30
N GLY A 158 -8.66 -4.13 -2.20
CA GLY A 158 -8.60 -3.74 -3.61
C GLY A 158 -8.44 -2.24 -3.77
N MET A 159 -7.21 -1.80 -4.04
CA MET A 159 -6.88 -0.39 -4.18
C MET A 159 -7.34 0.14 -5.56
N GLY A 160 -8.13 1.21 -5.57
CA GLY A 160 -8.62 1.85 -6.81
C GLY A 160 -9.73 1.09 -7.56
N ALA A 161 -10.06 -0.15 -7.17
CA ALA A 161 -10.96 -1.03 -7.92
C ALA A 161 -12.43 -0.56 -7.98
N ARG A 162 -12.86 0.28 -7.03
CA ARG A 162 -14.25 0.76 -6.95
C ARG A 162 -14.37 2.22 -7.38
N THR A 163 -14.00 3.15 -6.50
CA THR A 163 -14.11 4.59 -6.76
C THR A 163 -13.14 5.07 -7.84
N GLY A 164 -11.98 4.42 -7.95
CA GLY A 164 -10.97 4.72 -8.95
C GLY A 164 -11.20 4.11 -10.33
N ARG A 165 -12.24 3.27 -10.49
CA ARG A 165 -12.62 2.57 -11.73
C ARG A 165 -11.52 1.69 -12.34
N VAL A 166 -10.54 1.29 -11.54
CA VAL A 166 -9.48 0.37 -11.98
C VAL A 166 -10.08 -1.03 -12.17
N PRO A 167 -9.98 -1.66 -13.35
CA PRO A 167 -10.45 -3.03 -13.53
C PRO A 167 -9.79 -4.00 -12.54
N ALA A 168 -10.51 -5.00 -12.05
CA ALA A 168 -10.01 -5.92 -11.01
C ALA A 168 -8.66 -6.57 -11.37
N ARG A 169 -8.49 -6.99 -12.64
CA ARG A 169 -7.22 -7.55 -13.14
C ARG A 169 -6.07 -6.54 -13.07
N VAL A 170 -6.31 -5.30 -13.48
CA VAL A 170 -5.31 -4.22 -13.45
C VAL A 170 -4.96 -3.87 -12.01
N CYS A 171 -5.96 -3.78 -11.13
CA CYS A 171 -5.78 -3.57 -9.70
C CYS A 171 -4.86 -4.65 -9.09
N ALA A 172 -5.16 -5.93 -9.35
CA ALA A 172 -4.37 -7.05 -8.84
C ALA A 172 -2.92 -7.02 -9.35
N ASN A 173 -2.70 -6.77 -10.64
CA ASN A 173 -1.37 -6.68 -11.22
C ASN A 173 -0.57 -5.50 -10.64
N LEU A 174 -1.17 -4.31 -10.52
CA LEU A 174 -0.50 -3.14 -9.93
C LEU A 174 -0.19 -3.35 -8.45
N MET A 175 -1.07 -4.01 -7.70
CA MET A 175 -0.79 -4.40 -6.32
C MET A 175 0.35 -5.39 -6.22
N TRP A 176 0.42 -6.38 -7.12
CA TRP A 176 1.54 -7.32 -7.20
C TRP A 176 2.85 -6.61 -7.50
N THR A 177 2.87 -5.69 -8.48
CA THR A 177 4.05 -4.86 -8.78
C THR A 177 4.50 -4.04 -7.57
N GLY A 178 3.57 -3.43 -6.83
CA GLY A 178 3.89 -2.70 -5.60
C GLY A 178 4.38 -3.59 -4.45
N TYR A 179 3.90 -4.84 -4.37
CA TYR A 179 4.35 -5.84 -3.39
C TYR A 179 5.78 -6.33 -3.70
N THR A 180 6.08 -6.66 -4.96
CA THR A 180 7.42 -7.14 -5.34
C THR A 180 8.48 -6.07 -5.09
N LEU A 181 8.13 -4.79 -5.33
CA LEU A 181 8.98 -3.66 -4.99
C LEU A 181 9.37 -3.64 -3.50
N PHE A 182 8.45 -4.00 -2.61
CA PHE A 182 8.73 -4.11 -1.18
C PHE A 182 9.56 -5.35 -0.82
N HIS A 183 9.29 -6.48 -1.46
CA HIS A 183 10.04 -7.71 -1.17
C HIS A 183 11.52 -7.56 -1.52
N ASP A 184 11.79 -6.93 -2.66
CA ASP A 184 13.14 -6.83 -3.20
C ASP A 184 13.90 -5.62 -2.62
N HIS A 185 13.19 -4.56 -2.19
CA HIS A 185 13.80 -3.26 -1.88
C HIS A 185 13.16 -2.50 -0.71
N SER A 186 14.01 -1.75 -0.01
CA SER A 186 13.61 -0.71 0.95
C SER A 186 14.15 0.64 0.49
N PHE A 187 13.36 1.70 0.61
CA PHE A 187 13.75 3.06 0.20
C PHE A 187 14.11 3.92 1.41
N GLU A 188 14.94 4.96 1.24
CA GLU A 188 15.22 5.90 2.34
C GLU A 188 13.99 6.77 2.62
N ASN A 189 13.32 7.25 1.57
CA ASN A 189 12.13 8.09 1.66
C ASN A 189 11.14 7.79 0.52
N TYR A 190 9.98 8.45 0.54
CA TYR A 190 8.95 8.27 -0.48
C TYR A 190 9.30 8.89 -1.83
N ASP A 191 10.19 9.89 -1.87
CA ASP A 191 10.61 10.53 -3.12
C ASP A 191 11.47 9.57 -3.94
N ASP A 192 12.38 8.84 -3.28
CA ASP A 192 13.19 7.78 -3.91
C ASP A 192 12.32 6.63 -4.44
N LEU A 193 11.30 6.24 -3.67
CA LEU A 193 10.31 5.24 -4.10
C LEU A 193 9.59 5.72 -5.37
N ARG A 194 9.07 6.95 -5.37
CA ARG A 194 8.37 7.50 -6.54
C ARG A 194 9.30 7.62 -7.75
N GLY A 195 10.52 8.12 -7.55
CA GLY A 195 11.52 8.23 -8.62
C GLY A 195 11.87 6.88 -9.23
N THR A 196 12.02 5.84 -8.39
CA THR A 196 12.30 4.47 -8.84
C THR A 196 11.16 3.87 -9.64
N VAL A 197 9.93 4.04 -9.16
CA VAL A 197 8.74 3.53 -9.85
C VAL A 197 8.57 4.26 -11.19
N VAL A 198 8.62 5.60 -11.22
CA VAL A 198 8.48 6.36 -12.48
C VAL A 198 9.57 6.02 -13.50
N ALA A 199 10.83 5.95 -13.08
CA ALA A 199 11.96 5.71 -14.00
C ALA A 199 11.93 4.35 -14.71
N GLN A 200 11.18 3.39 -14.18
CA GLN A 200 11.08 2.04 -14.75
C GLN A 200 9.80 1.83 -15.54
N LEU A 201 8.97 2.87 -15.62
CA LEU A 201 7.68 2.85 -16.28
C LEU A 201 7.70 3.65 -17.59
N ASP A 202 8.73 4.49 -17.80
CA ASP A 202 9.06 5.02 -19.14
C ASP A 202 9.36 3.89 -20.16
N ASP A 203 9.60 2.66 -19.70
CA ASP A 203 9.78 1.47 -20.54
C ASP A 203 8.49 0.65 -20.77
N ILE A 204 7.38 0.90 -20.05
CA ILE A 204 6.13 0.11 -20.19
C ILE A 204 5.33 0.44 -21.43
N ASP A 205 5.33 1.69 -21.92
CA ASP A 205 4.57 2.06 -23.13
C ASP A 205 5.06 1.29 -24.38
N ASN A 206 6.15 0.53 -24.27
CA ASN A 206 6.69 -0.38 -25.29
C ASN A 206 6.52 -1.89 -24.99
N THR A 207 5.85 -2.29 -23.89
CA THR A 207 5.77 -3.70 -23.46
C THR A 207 4.42 -4.35 -23.84
N PRO A 208 4.38 -5.59 -24.41
CA PRO A 208 3.14 -6.27 -24.84
C PRO A 208 2.14 -6.55 -23.69
N GLU A 209 0.83 -6.61 -24.01
CA GLU A 209 -0.31 -6.80 -23.07
C GLU A 209 -0.26 -8.10 -22.22
N ASP A 210 0.59 -9.03 -22.62
CA ASP A 210 0.72 -10.39 -22.12
C ASP A 210 1.92 -10.58 -21.17
N GLU A 211 2.73 -9.55 -20.92
CA GLU A 211 3.95 -9.66 -20.11
C GLU A 211 3.82 -9.02 -18.71
N ARG A 212 4.29 -9.74 -17.67
CA ARG A 212 4.33 -9.23 -16.29
C ARG A 212 5.40 -8.15 -16.20
N VAL A 213 5.01 -6.90 -15.97
CA VAL A 213 6.00 -5.85 -15.76
C VAL A 213 6.62 -5.97 -14.37
N ARG A 214 7.91 -6.30 -14.36
CA ARG A 214 8.78 -6.25 -13.19
C ARG A 214 9.53 -4.92 -13.19
N ILE A 215 9.44 -4.22 -12.06
CA ILE A 215 10.18 -3.00 -11.79
C ILE A 215 11.55 -3.43 -11.20
N ALA A 216 12.63 -3.37 -12.01
CA ALA A 216 14.04 -3.51 -11.61
C ALA A 216 14.77 -2.18 -11.27
N PRO A 217 15.39 -2.00 -10.08
CA PRO A 217 15.97 -0.72 -9.61
C PRO A 217 17.03 -0.08 -10.53
N PRO A 218 17.23 1.25 -10.41
CA PRO A 218 18.44 1.87 -10.94
C PRO A 218 19.68 1.29 -10.24
N GLY A 219 20.69 0.93 -11.05
CA GLY A 219 21.96 0.42 -10.54
C GLY A 219 22.59 1.40 -9.55
N ARG A 220 23.01 0.89 -8.39
CA ARG A 220 23.77 1.66 -7.38
C ARG A 220 24.86 2.47 -8.09
N ALA A 221 24.74 3.79 -8.08
CA ALA A 221 25.87 4.65 -8.41
C ALA A 221 26.96 4.35 -7.39
N THR A 222 28.02 3.66 -7.82
CA THR A 222 29.23 3.49 -7.04
C THR A 222 29.73 4.87 -6.66
N ALA A 223 29.69 5.18 -5.35
CA ALA A 223 30.35 6.36 -4.81
C ALA A 223 31.82 6.32 -5.26
N ARG A 224 32.18 7.19 -6.20
CA ARG A 224 33.56 7.45 -6.57
C ARG A 224 34.20 8.15 -5.37
N ARG A 225 35.12 7.45 -4.71
CA ARG A 225 36.09 8.02 -3.77
C ARG A 225 36.97 9.05 -4.47
#